data_AF-A0A1Y2B8Z5-F1
#
_entry.id   AF-A0A1Y2B8Z5-F1
#
_cell.length_a   1.000
_cell.length_b   1.000
_cell.length_c   1.000
_cell.angle_alpha   90.00
_cell.angle_beta   90.00
_cell.angle_gamma   90.00
#
_symmetry.space_group_name_H-M   'P 1'
#
loop_
_entity.id
_entity.type
_entity.pdbx_description
1 polymer ?
#
loop_
_entity_poly.entity_id
_entity_poly.type
_entity_poly.pdbx_seq_one_letter_code
_entity_poly.pdbx_strand_id
1 'polypeptide(L)'
;MDYATENKIILKLNENNYRYTLIFVAMQNNNIEMFELLVKYSIEKGIKLIIDENDIEKMISENKKYSSCKLKSISEINSKFFKLICFCKNKNLIKVIFSRNSYFLKRFKEINENKRKGNESKDYDVLEIENKIKKIELEKEKKEKEKIRKENEIKKIELEEEKKEKEKKEKEKIRKENELMKIELEEDKKEKEKIRKENELMKIELEEDKKEKEKIRKENELMKIELEEDKKEKEKIRKENELMKIELEKQRKIKEEKEYKKLEKKNYIMEKYNNKRDNNETILTSECKQGNIEEVKKLIHYGMNINEKNKDGDTPLLIAFKNGNVELVKYLFSYKLVKEKVIIS
;
A
#
# COMPACT_ATOMS: atom_id res chain seq x y z
N MET A 1 45.48 74.27 8.68
CA MET A 1 45.46 72.79 8.80
C MET A 1 44.04 72.28 8.98
N ASP A 2 43.20 73.00 9.72
CA ASP A 2 41.78 72.66 9.93
C ASP A 2 40.99 72.52 8.62
N TYR A 3 41.17 73.47 7.68
CA TYR A 3 40.60 73.38 6.34
C TYR A 3 40.95 72.06 5.61
N ALA A 4 42.19 71.59 5.74
CA ALA A 4 42.61 70.33 5.13
C ALA A 4 41.95 69.12 5.82
N THR A 5 41.78 69.18 7.14
CA THR A 5 41.07 68.15 7.91
C THR A 5 39.59 68.07 7.52
N GLU A 6 38.91 69.21 7.37
CA GLU A 6 37.49 69.29 6.97
C GLU A 6 37.27 68.78 5.55
N ASN A 7 38.18 69.10 4.63
CA ASN A 7 38.08 68.73 3.22
C ASN A 7 38.76 67.39 2.88
N LYS A 8 39.16 66.60 3.88
CA LYS A 8 39.87 65.31 3.72
C LYS A 8 41.16 65.39 2.88
N ILE A 9 41.81 66.56 2.86
CA ILE A 9 43.09 66.77 2.19
C ILE A 9 44.21 66.34 3.14
N ILE A 10 45.09 65.45 2.67
CA ILE A 10 46.29 65.02 3.41
C ILE A 10 47.44 65.95 3.05
N LEU A 11 47.90 66.75 4.01
CA LEU A 11 49.06 67.64 3.81
C LEU A 11 50.35 66.82 3.78
N LYS A 12 51.17 67.06 2.75
CA LYS A 12 52.48 66.42 2.56
C LYS A 12 53.55 67.14 3.38
N LEU A 13 53.58 66.88 4.69
CA LEU A 13 54.40 67.63 5.66
C LEU A 13 55.92 67.52 5.44
N ASN A 14 56.39 66.46 4.79
CA ASN A 14 57.80 66.15 4.58
C ASN A 14 58.31 66.58 3.19
N GLU A 15 57.47 67.20 2.35
CA GLU A 15 57.90 67.63 1.01
C GLU A 15 58.76 68.90 1.07
N ASN A 16 59.81 68.93 0.25
CA ASN A 16 60.69 70.08 0.07
C ASN A 16 60.29 70.83 -1.20
N ASN A 17 59.45 71.86 -1.06
CA ASN A 17 59.06 72.70 -2.20
C ASN A 17 60.12 73.77 -2.43
N TYR A 18 61.05 73.45 -3.33
CA TYR A 18 61.98 74.34 -4.05
C TYR A 18 62.86 75.32 -3.24
N ARG A 19 62.83 75.33 -1.90
CA ARG A 19 63.84 76.04 -1.07
C ARG A 19 63.81 75.74 0.43
N TYR A 20 62.65 75.43 1.03
CA TYR A 20 62.55 75.24 2.50
C TYR A 20 61.52 74.16 2.88
N THR A 21 61.83 73.34 3.91
CA THR A 21 60.83 72.48 4.56
C THR A 21 59.97 73.28 5.53
N LEU A 22 58.71 72.88 5.76
CA LEU A 22 57.80 73.55 6.70
C LEU A 22 58.40 73.66 8.12
N ILE A 23 59.13 72.64 8.53
CA ILE A 23 59.83 72.60 9.82
C ILE A 23 60.98 73.63 9.86
N PHE A 24 61.77 73.72 8.78
CA PHE A 24 62.83 74.72 8.68
C PHE A 24 62.26 76.14 8.69
N VAL A 25 61.12 76.37 8.03
CA VAL A 25 60.42 77.68 8.05
C VAL A 25 60.00 78.06 9.46
N ALA A 26 59.52 77.10 10.26
CA ALA A 26 59.19 77.33 11.66
C ALA A 26 60.46 77.68 12.48
N MET A 27 61.56 76.95 12.28
CA MET A 27 62.83 77.17 12.97
C MET A 27 63.44 78.55 12.67
N GLN A 28 63.54 78.95 11.39
CA GLN A 28 64.18 80.22 11.02
C GLN A 28 63.38 81.45 11.45
N ASN A 29 62.06 81.32 11.61
CA ASN A 29 61.20 82.39 12.10
C ASN A 29 60.97 82.32 13.62
N ASN A 30 61.64 81.39 14.30
CA ASN A 30 61.46 81.13 15.73
C ASN A 30 59.98 80.89 16.12
N ASN A 31 59.18 80.30 15.22
CA ASN A 31 57.76 80.08 15.40
C ASN A 31 57.52 78.68 15.98
N ILE A 32 57.52 78.58 17.30
CA ILE A 32 57.35 77.32 18.04
C ILE A 32 55.92 76.77 17.86
N GLU A 33 54.91 77.63 17.89
CA GLU A 33 53.50 77.25 17.73
C GLU A 33 53.25 76.56 16.39
N MET A 34 53.87 77.04 15.31
CA MET A 34 53.79 76.40 13.99
C MET A 34 54.41 75.00 14.00
N PHE A 35 55.53 74.82 14.71
CA PHE A 35 56.15 73.50 14.86
C PHE A 35 55.28 72.53 15.65
N GLU A 36 54.67 72.99 16.74
CA GLU A 36 53.71 72.21 17.51
C GLU A 36 52.50 71.80 16.66
N LEU A 37 51.96 72.73 15.87
CA LEU A 37 50.84 72.46 14.98
C LEU A 37 51.18 71.39 13.92
N LEU A 38 52.39 71.46 13.34
CA LEU A 38 52.90 70.46 12.40
C LEU A 38 53.02 69.08 13.05
N VAL A 39 53.56 69.00 14.27
CA VAL A 39 53.65 67.75 15.03
C VAL A 39 52.26 67.20 15.36
N LYS A 40 51.34 68.04 15.86
CA LYS A 40 49.97 67.65 16.20
C LYS A 40 49.24 67.06 15.00
N TYR A 41 49.24 67.75 13.87
CA TYR A 41 48.59 67.28 12.65
C TYR A 41 49.22 65.96 12.14
N SER A 42 50.55 65.81 12.27
CA SER A 42 51.23 64.57 11.89
C SER A 42 50.75 63.36 12.70
N ILE A 43 50.51 63.53 14.01
CA ILE A 43 50.01 62.47 14.91
C ILE A 43 48.55 62.13 14.60
N GLU A 44 47.71 63.15 14.38
CA GLU A 44 46.29 62.95 14.07
C GLU A 44 46.11 62.12 12.80
N LYS A 45 46.90 62.40 11.76
CA LYS A 45 46.84 61.74 10.45
C LYS A 45 47.76 60.52 10.31
N GLY A 46 48.58 60.20 11.32
CA GLY A 46 49.52 59.08 11.27
C GLY A 46 50.71 59.29 10.32
N ILE A 47 51.08 60.54 10.03
CA ILE A 47 52.24 60.90 9.22
C ILE A 47 53.48 60.96 10.12
N LYS A 48 54.57 60.28 9.74
CA LYS A 48 55.84 60.40 10.47
C LYS A 48 56.60 61.64 9.99
N LEU A 49 56.59 62.70 10.78
CA LEU A 49 57.29 63.95 10.47
C LEU A 49 58.81 63.73 10.49
N ILE A 50 59.52 64.16 9.44
CA ILE A 50 60.97 63.96 9.27
C ILE A 50 61.69 65.30 9.44
N ILE A 51 62.69 65.32 10.31
CA ILE A 51 63.62 66.43 10.51
C ILE A 51 65.00 65.94 10.10
N ASP A 52 65.48 66.41 8.96
CA ASP A 52 66.81 66.09 8.46
C ASP A 52 67.77 67.25 8.71
N GLU A 53 68.76 67.01 9.57
CA GLU A 53 69.78 67.99 9.89
C GLU A 53 70.66 68.33 8.68
N ASN A 54 70.89 67.37 7.76
CA ASN A 54 71.64 67.63 6.54
C ASN A 54 70.88 68.61 5.64
N ASP A 55 69.56 68.48 5.56
CA ASP A 55 68.71 69.40 4.80
C ASP A 55 68.71 70.79 5.44
N ILE A 56 68.66 70.87 6.77
CA ILE A 56 68.73 72.14 7.51
C ILE A 56 70.08 72.83 7.28
N GLU A 57 71.19 72.11 7.42
CA GLU A 57 72.54 72.64 7.16
C GLU A 57 72.69 73.11 5.70
N LYS A 58 72.19 72.32 4.75
CA LYS A 58 72.18 72.66 3.33
C LYS A 58 71.39 73.96 3.09
N MET A 59 70.17 74.07 3.63
CA MET A 59 69.33 75.27 3.51
C MET A 59 70.00 76.52 4.10
N ILE A 60 70.70 76.40 5.23
CA ILE A 60 71.45 77.52 5.83
C ILE A 60 72.65 77.91 4.93
N SER A 61 73.34 76.93 4.35
CA SER A 61 74.53 77.16 3.52
C SER A 61 74.22 77.77 2.14
N GLU A 62 73.20 77.26 1.44
CA GLU A 62 72.83 77.70 0.08
C GLU A 62 72.25 79.12 0.07
N ASN A 63 71.60 79.53 1.16
CA ASN A 63 71.00 80.85 1.28
C ASN A 63 71.98 81.96 1.68
N LYS A 64 73.25 81.65 1.96
CA LYS A 64 74.28 82.70 2.06
C LYS A 64 74.46 83.49 0.74
N LYS A 65 74.00 82.93 -0.39
CA LYS A 65 73.99 83.60 -1.72
C LYS A 65 72.78 84.51 -1.98
N TYR A 66 71.67 84.38 -1.25
CA TYR A 66 70.44 85.15 -1.48
C TYR A 66 69.83 85.55 -0.14
N SER A 67 69.77 86.86 0.14
CA SER A 67 69.58 87.54 1.43
C SER A 67 68.29 87.25 2.25
N SER A 68 67.70 86.05 2.18
CA SER A 68 66.38 85.71 2.73
C SER A 68 66.40 84.78 3.96
N CYS A 69 67.51 84.10 4.27
CA CYS A 69 67.60 83.22 5.44
C CYS A 69 68.04 84.01 6.69
N LYS A 70 67.27 83.86 7.78
CA LYS A 70 67.52 84.57 9.05
C LYS A 70 68.59 83.90 9.93
N LEU A 71 68.85 82.61 9.71
CA LEU A 71 69.82 81.83 10.48
C LEU A 71 71.18 81.85 9.76
N LYS A 72 72.24 82.27 10.44
CA LYS A 72 73.63 82.22 9.93
C LYS A 72 74.29 80.87 10.19
N SER A 73 73.81 80.16 11.21
CA SER A 73 74.31 78.85 11.65
C SER A 73 73.18 78.05 12.28
N ILE A 74 73.25 76.73 12.20
CA ILE A 74 72.33 75.81 12.89
C ILE A 74 72.35 76.02 14.41
N SER A 75 73.43 76.58 14.95
CA SER A 75 73.57 76.92 16.36
C SER A 75 72.65 78.03 16.83
N GLU A 76 72.12 78.86 15.92
CA GLU A 76 71.20 79.97 16.23
C GLU A 76 69.75 79.50 16.39
N ILE A 77 69.44 78.23 16.08
CA ILE A 77 68.10 77.68 16.31
C ILE A 77 67.80 77.74 17.81
N ASN A 78 66.61 78.23 18.15
CA ASN A 78 66.18 78.39 19.54
C ASN A 78 66.18 77.05 20.28
N SER A 79 66.73 77.05 21.51
CA SER A 79 66.85 75.89 22.39
C SER A 79 65.51 75.18 22.65
N LYS A 80 64.38 75.89 22.62
CA LYS A 80 63.03 75.31 22.76
C LYS A 80 62.70 74.31 21.63
N PHE A 81 63.12 74.57 20.38
CA PHE A 81 62.96 73.58 19.30
C PHE A 81 63.72 72.30 19.61
N PHE A 82 64.96 72.38 20.11
CA PHE A 82 65.73 71.20 20.46
C PHE A 82 65.08 70.38 21.57
N LYS A 83 64.51 71.04 22.59
CA LYS A 83 63.75 70.35 23.66
C LYS A 83 62.53 69.60 23.09
N LEU A 84 61.73 70.26 22.25
CA LEU A 84 60.54 69.67 21.64
C LEU A 84 60.86 68.54 20.68
N ILE A 85 61.86 68.72 19.82
CA ILE A 85 62.32 67.69 18.88
C ILE A 85 62.84 66.49 19.66
N CYS A 86 63.61 66.70 20.73
CA CYS A 86 64.10 65.62 21.59
C CYS A 86 62.93 64.85 22.24
N PHE A 87 61.93 65.55 22.78
CA PHE A 87 60.72 64.93 23.34
C PHE A 87 59.98 64.08 22.30
N CYS A 88 59.64 64.69 21.16
CA CYS A 88 58.89 64.02 20.10
C CYS A 88 59.65 62.81 19.54
N LYS A 89 60.98 62.91 19.44
CA LYS A 89 61.84 61.81 19.00
C LYS A 89 61.83 60.66 20.00
N ASN A 90 61.96 60.93 21.30
CA ASN A 90 61.97 59.90 22.34
C ASN A 90 60.64 59.14 22.42
N LYS A 91 59.53 59.79 22.07
CA LYS A 91 58.21 59.18 21.93
C LYS A 91 57.96 58.53 20.55
N ASN A 92 58.97 58.49 19.68
CA ASN A 92 58.90 57.96 18.32
C ASN A 92 57.85 58.64 17.42
N LEU A 93 57.45 59.88 17.76
CA LEU A 93 56.45 60.67 17.04
C LEU A 93 57.02 61.30 15.77
N ILE A 94 58.31 61.65 15.80
CA ILE A 94 59.05 62.20 14.66
C ILE A 94 60.29 61.36 14.37
N LYS A 95 60.79 61.46 13.14
CA LYS A 95 62.08 60.91 12.72
C LYS A 95 63.09 62.06 12.62
N VAL A 96 64.21 61.95 13.34
CA VAL A 96 65.31 62.91 13.24
C VAL A 96 66.51 62.22 12.60
N ILE A 97 66.99 62.77 11.49
CA ILE A 97 68.17 62.32 10.76
C ILE A 97 69.31 63.28 11.12
N PHE A 98 70.43 62.73 11.59
CA PHE A 98 71.58 63.50 12.07
C PHE A 98 72.65 63.63 10.98
N SER A 99 73.35 64.75 10.95
CA SER A 99 74.52 64.94 10.08
C SER A 99 75.78 64.28 10.67
N ARG A 100 76.84 64.13 9.86
CA ARG A 100 78.12 63.54 10.33
C ARG A 100 78.75 64.32 11.49
N ASN A 101 78.55 65.63 11.55
CA ASN A 101 79.02 66.52 12.62
C ASN A 101 77.86 67.15 13.40
N SER A 102 76.80 66.36 13.63
CA SER A 102 75.51 66.78 14.16
C SER A 102 75.55 67.70 15.38
N TYR A 103 75.03 68.92 15.21
CA TYR A 103 74.73 69.84 16.29
C TYR A 103 73.50 69.39 17.09
N PHE A 104 72.50 68.81 16.42
CA PHE A 104 71.29 68.27 17.03
C PHE A 104 71.63 67.16 18.03
N LEU A 105 72.53 66.24 17.66
CA LEU A 105 72.97 65.14 18.51
C LEU A 105 73.74 65.67 19.74
N LYS A 106 74.62 66.67 19.55
CA LYS A 106 75.33 67.32 20.68
C LYS A 106 74.33 67.96 21.65
N ARG A 107 73.39 68.75 21.15
CA ARG A 107 72.34 69.37 21.97
C ARG A 107 71.42 68.36 22.64
N PHE A 108 71.08 67.25 21.99
CA PHE A 108 70.26 66.22 22.63
C PHE A 108 70.99 65.51 23.76
N LYS A 109 72.30 65.27 23.61
CA LYS A 109 73.13 64.72 24.70
C LYS A 109 73.15 65.68 25.89
N GLU A 110 73.39 66.96 25.66
CA GLU A 110 73.35 68.01 26.69
C GLU A 110 71.99 68.06 27.41
N ILE A 111 70.88 68.10 26.67
CA ILE A 111 69.51 68.15 27.23
C ILE A 111 69.21 66.89 28.06
N ASN A 112 69.58 65.71 27.57
CA ASN A 112 69.34 64.45 28.28
C ASN A 112 70.24 64.29 29.52
N GLU A 113 71.48 64.79 29.48
CA GLU A 113 72.38 64.82 30.63
C GLU A 113 71.89 65.79 31.72
N ASN A 114 71.37 66.96 31.33
CA ASN A 114 70.77 67.91 32.27
C ASN A 114 69.50 67.35 32.94
N LYS A 115 68.66 66.61 32.19
CA LYS A 115 67.51 65.87 32.75
C LYS A 115 67.92 64.81 33.77
N ARG A 116 69.05 64.12 33.56
CA ARG A 116 69.58 63.11 34.50
C ARG A 116 70.21 63.72 35.75
N LYS A 117 70.74 64.94 35.66
CA LYS A 117 71.36 65.68 36.78
C LYS A 117 70.37 66.47 37.64
N GLY A 118 69.07 66.43 37.34
CA GLY A 118 68.02 67.07 38.15
C GLY A 118 67.98 68.61 38.08
N ASN A 119 68.79 69.24 37.22
CA ASN A 119 68.81 70.69 37.04
C ASN A 119 67.91 71.10 35.86
N GLU A 120 66.61 71.23 36.09
CA GLU A 120 65.74 72.03 35.23
C GLU A 120 64.80 72.90 36.09
N SER A 121 64.79 74.20 35.81
CA SER A 121 63.57 74.99 35.99
C SER A 121 62.51 74.35 35.09
N LYS A 122 61.34 74.03 35.67
CA LYS A 122 60.20 73.47 34.92
C LYS A 122 59.79 74.46 33.82
N ASP A 123 60.14 74.18 32.58
CA ASP A 123 59.71 74.94 31.41
C ASP A 123 58.24 74.56 31.14
N TYR A 124 57.30 75.32 31.75
CA TYR A 124 55.86 75.04 31.79
C TYR A 124 55.24 74.75 30.40
N ASP A 125 55.78 75.39 29.36
CA ASP A 125 55.34 75.24 27.96
C ASP A 125 55.50 73.79 27.44
N VAL A 126 56.55 73.07 27.87
CA VAL A 126 56.81 71.70 27.40
C VAL A 126 55.79 70.71 27.98
N LEU A 127 55.41 70.89 29.24
CA LEU A 127 54.48 70.00 29.96
C LEU A 127 53.06 70.07 29.38
N GLU A 128 52.65 71.24 28.89
CA GLU A 128 51.33 71.43 28.27
C GLU A 128 51.18 70.63 26.97
N ILE A 129 52.26 70.53 26.19
CA ILE A 129 52.31 69.79 24.92
C ILE A 129 52.26 68.28 25.17
N GLU A 130 52.95 67.79 26.21
CA GLU A 130 52.90 66.38 26.59
C GLU A 130 51.48 65.93 26.95
N ASN A 131 50.72 66.79 27.62
CA ASN A 131 49.34 66.51 28.04
C ASN A 131 48.36 66.49 26.85
N LYS A 132 48.53 67.39 25.87
CA LYS A 132 47.70 67.45 24.66
C LYS A 132 47.84 66.17 23.82
N ILE A 133 49.04 65.62 23.69
CA ILE A 133 49.30 64.39 22.90
C ILE A 133 48.66 63.16 23.56
N LYS A 134 48.82 62.98 24.87
CA LYS A 134 48.23 61.86 25.62
C LYS A 134 46.70 61.80 25.51
N LYS A 135 46.04 62.96 25.47
CA LYS A 135 44.57 63.04 25.35
C LYS A 135 44.06 62.47 24.01
N ILE A 136 44.79 62.69 22.93
CA ILE A 136 44.43 62.22 21.58
C ILE A 136 44.52 60.69 21.49
N GLU A 137 45.56 60.09 22.07
CA GLU A 137 45.74 58.64 22.09
C GLU A 137 44.59 57.95 22.84
N LEU A 138 44.20 58.48 24.01
CA LEU A 138 43.10 57.96 24.80
C LEU A 138 41.74 58.02 24.09
N GLU A 139 41.49 59.08 23.31
CA GLU A 139 40.26 59.21 22.51
C GLU A 139 40.20 58.21 21.35
N LYS A 140 41.34 57.87 20.73
CA LYS A 140 41.40 56.84 19.68
C LYS A 140 41.06 55.46 20.23
N GLU A 141 41.66 55.05 21.36
CA GLU A 141 41.37 53.75 21.99
C GLU A 141 39.89 53.60 22.40
N LYS A 142 39.27 54.67 22.93
CA LYS A 142 37.85 54.65 23.32
C LYS A 142 36.95 54.38 22.12
N LYS A 143 37.20 55.03 20.98
CA LYS A 143 36.42 54.83 19.74
C LYS A 143 36.54 53.40 19.21
N GLU A 144 37.71 52.79 19.32
CA GLU A 144 37.95 51.44 18.85
C GLU A 144 37.24 50.39 19.72
N LYS A 145 37.28 50.54 21.05
CA LYS A 145 36.51 49.69 21.97
C LYS A 145 35.00 49.78 21.75
N GLU A 146 34.48 50.97 21.48
CA GLU A 146 33.05 51.15 21.19
C GLU A 146 32.63 50.48 19.88
N LYS A 147 33.49 50.52 18.84
CA LYS A 147 33.26 49.81 17.58
C LYS A 147 33.17 48.30 17.77
N ILE A 148 34.12 47.72 18.50
CA ILE A 148 34.14 46.27 18.81
C ILE A 148 32.87 45.87 19.58
N ARG A 149 32.45 46.69 20.56
CA ARG A 149 31.22 46.44 21.33
C ARG A 149 30.00 46.35 20.42
N LYS A 150 29.80 47.33 19.53
CA LYS A 150 28.67 47.35 18.59
C LYS A 150 28.69 46.15 17.65
N GLU A 151 29.86 45.76 17.17
CA GLU A 151 30.02 44.59 16.28
C GLU A 151 29.64 43.27 16.98
N ASN A 152 30.02 43.10 18.25
CA ASN A 152 29.64 41.92 19.03
C ASN A 152 28.13 41.86 19.32
N GLU A 153 27.50 43.02 19.53
CA GLU A 153 26.07 43.12 19.76
C GLU A 153 25.27 42.69 18.52
N ILE A 154 25.70 43.12 17.32
CA ILE A 154 25.13 42.69 16.04
C ILE A 154 25.29 41.18 15.85
N LYS A 155 26.48 40.62 16.05
CA LYS A 155 26.73 39.17 15.92
C LYS A 155 25.84 38.34 16.86
N LYS A 156 25.55 38.85 18.06
CA LYS A 156 24.66 38.17 19.00
C LYS A 156 23.22 38.13 18.49
N ILE A 157 22.73 39.24 17.93
CA ILE A 157 21.40 39.33 17.33
C ILE A 157 21.29 38.39 16.14
N GLU A 158 22.26 38.42 15.22
CA GLU A 158 22.30 37.53 14.04
C GLU A 158 22.24 36.05 14.45
N LEU A 159 23.01 35.66 15.47
CA LEU A 159 23.01 34.28 15.98
C LEU A 159 21.66 33.88 16.60
N GLU A 160 20.99 34.79 17.31
CA GLU A 160 19.65 34.54 17.87
C GLU A 160 18.59 34.42 16.77
N GLU A 161 18.67 35.24 15.73
CA GLU A 161 17.77 35.16 14.58
C GLU A 161 17.96 33.85 13.81
N GLU A 162 19.21 33.44 13.57
CA GLU A 162 19.51 32.17 12.88
C GLU A 162 18.98 30.96 13.67
N LYS A 163 19.11 30.98 15.01
CA LYS A 163 18.53 29.94 15.88
C LYS A 163 17.00 29.90 15.79
N LYS A 164 16.34 31.05 15.88
CA LYS A 164 14.87 31.15 15.75
C LYS A 164 14.39 30.65 14.38
N GLU A 165 15.13 30.94 13.32
CA GLU A 165 14.79 30.46 11.98
C GLU A 165 14.94 28.93 11.87
N LYS A 166 16.01 28.35 12.42
CA LYS A 166 16.21 26.89 12.49
C LYS A 166 15.08 26.21 13.27
N GLU A 167 14.73 26.72 14.45
CA GLU A 167 13.62 26.19 15.25
C GLU A 167 12.28 26.27 14.51
N LYS A 168 12.02 27.37 13.78
CA LYS A 168 10.80 27.54 12.99
C LYS A 168 10.73 26.51 11.86
N LYS A 169 11.84 26.31 11.13
CA LYS A 169 11.95 25.31 10.05
C LYS A 169 11.73 23.89 10.58
N GLU A 170 12.29 23.56 11.74
CA GLU A 170 12.13 22.25 12.37
C GLU A 170 10.68 22.00 12.83
N LYS A 171 10.04 22.99 13.48
CA LYS A 171 8.62 22.90 13.85
C LYS A 171 7.71 22.74 12.63
N GLU A 172 8.01 23.43 11.54
CA GLU A 172 7.24 23.29 10.29
C GLU A 172 7.42 21.91 9.66
N LYS A 173 8.64 21.35 9.70
CA LYS A 173 8.91 19.98 9.23
C LYS A 173 8.11 18.95 10.05
N ILE A 174 8.17 19.02 11.38
CA ILE A 174 7.42 18.14 12.28
C ILE A 174 5.91 18.26 12.03
N ARG A 175 5.41 19.48 11.80
CA ARG A 175 3.99 19.69 11.47
C ARG A 175 3.58 18.99 10.18
N LYS A 176 4.38 19.12 9.12
CA LYS A 176 4.12 18.46 7.82
C LYS A 176 4.16 16.93 7.94
N GLU A 177 5.14 16.39 8.66
CA GLU A 177 5.23 14.94 8.94
C GLU A 177 3.99 14.44 9.71
N ASN A 178 3.54 15.18 10.73
CA ASN A 178 2.33 14.82 11.48
C ASN A 178 1.03 14.92 10.64
N GLU A 179 0.94 15.89 9.73
CA GLU A 179 -0.19 16.00 8.80
C GLU A 179 -0.21 14.83 7.81
N LEU A 180 0.95 14.45 7.26
CA LEU A 180 1.09 13.28 6.39
C LEU A 180 0.70 11.98 7.10
N MET A 181 1.20 11.77 8.32
CA MET A 181 0.88 10.57 9.11
C MET A 181 -0.61 10.44 9.42
N LYS A 182 -1.33 11.55 9.58
CA LYS A 182 -2.80 11.53 9.76
C LYS A 182 -3.52 11.09 8.49
N ILE A 183 -3.05 11.54 7.33
CA ILE A 183 -3.63 11.15 6.02
C ILE A 183 -3.43 9.66 5.80
N GLU A 184 -2.20 9.15 5.98
CA GLU A 184 -1.89 7.72 5.86
C GLU A 184 -2.77 6.88 6.81
N LEU A 185 -2.95 7.33 8.04
CA LEU A 185 -3.77 6.62 9.03
C LEU A 185 -5.27 6.65 8.71
N GLU A 186 -5.77 7.66 8.00
CA GLU A 186 -7.14 7.67 7.45
C GLU A 186 -7.28 6.75 6.24
N GLU A 187 -6.29 6.69 5.36
CA GLU A 187 -6.27 5.77 4.22
C GLU A 187 -6.28 4.32 4.68
N ASP A 188 -5.42 3.96 5.64
CA ASP A 188 -5.39 2.64 6.28
C ASP A 188 -6.75 2.25 6.90
N LYS A 189 -7.45 3.22 7.50
CA LYS A 189 -8.80 2.99 8.07
C LYS A 189 -9.82 2.70 6.98
N LYS A 190 -9.80 3.47 5.88
CA LYS A 190 -10.71 3.26 4.74
C LYS A 190 -10.46 1.90 4.09
N GLU A 191 -9.20 1.50 3.94
CA GLU A 191 -8.84 0.20 3.37
C GLU A 191 -9.28 -0.95 4.28
N LYS A 192 -9.06 -0.86 5.60
CA LYS A 192 -9.59 -1.84 6.56
C LYS A 192 -11.11 -1.94 6.52
N GLU A 193 -11.82 -0.83 6.38
CA GLU A 193 -13.28 -0.83 6.27
C GLU A 193 -13.75 -1.50 4.96
N LYS A 194 -13.04 -1.25 3.85
CA LYS A 194 -13.32 -1.92 2.57
C LYS A 194 -13.14 -3.43 2.68
N ILE A 195 -12.00 -3.89 3.22
CA ILE A 195 -11.72 -5.32 3.45
C ILE A 195 -12.80 -5.94 4.35
N ARG A 196 -13.24 -5.22 5.40
CA ARG A 196 -14.31 -5.69 6.28
C ARG A 196 -15.62 -5.90 5.51
N LYS A 197 -16.02 -4.95 4.66
CA LYS A 197 -17.25 -5.06 3.85
C LYS A 197 -17.16 -6.21 2.85
N GLU A 198 -16.02 -6.38 2.19
CA GLU A 198 -15.78 -7.52 1.28
C GLU A 198 -15.89 -8.87 2.01
N ASN A 199 -15.31 -8.97 3.22
CA ASN A 199 -15.41 -10.17 4.04
C ASN A 199 -16.85 -10.45 4.54
N GLU A 200 -17.62 -9.41 4.85
CA GLU A 200 -19.04 -9.56 5.21
C GLU A 200 -19.86 -10.04 4.00
N LEU A 201 -19.62 -9.51 2.81
CA LEU A 201 -20.28 -9.96 1.57
C LEU A 201 -19.94 -11.43 1.25
N MET A 202 -18.67 -11.80 1.34
CA MET A 202 -18.22 -13.17 1.07
C MET A 202 -18.85 -14.20 2.02
N LYS A 203 -19.11 -13.82 3.28
CA LYS A 203 -19.85 -14.68 4.23
C LYS A 203 -21.29 -14.90 3.83
N ILE A 204 -21.96 -13.85 3.32
CA ILE A 204 -23.35 -13.94 2.85
C ILE A 204 -23.42 -14.87 1.64
N GLU A 205 -22.56 -14.67 0.63
CA GLU A 205 -22.48 -15.53 -0.56
C GLU A 205 -22.25 -17.00 -0.17
N LEU A 206 -21.34 -17.26 0.78
CA LEU A 206 -21.06 -18.61 1.26
C LEU A 206 -22.25 -19.25 1.99
N GLU A 207 -23.08 -18.46 2.69
CA GLU A 207 -24.32 -18.96 3.29
C GLU A 207 -25.40 -19.26 2.25
N GLU A 208 -25.51 -18.43 1.21
CA GLU A 208 -26.43 -18.66 0.09
C GLU A 208 -26.07 -19.94 -0.67
N ASP A 209 -24.79 -20.13 -1.01
CA ASP A 209 -24.27 -21.35 -1.64
C ASP A 209 -24.57 -22.60 -0.81
N LYS A 210 -24.47 -22.50 0.53
CA LYS A 210 -24.80 -23.61 1.43
C LYS A 210 -26.30 -23.94 1.39
N LYS A 211 -27.17 -22.93 1.40
CA LYS A 211 -28.63 -23.12 1.31
C LYS A 211 -29.01 -23.74 -0.03
N GLU A 212 -28.38 -23.31 -1.13
CA GLU A 212 -28.63 -23.87 -2.45
C GLU A 212 -28.18 -25.33 -2.55
N LYS A 213 -26.97 -25.66 -2.05
CA LYS A 213 -26.50 -27.05 -1.95
C LYS A 213 -27.42 -27.94 -1.11
N GLU A 214 -27.95 -27.41 -0.01
CA GLU A 214 -28.89 -28.16 0.83
C GLU A 214 -30.22 -28.39 0.10
N LYS A 215 -30.72 -27.40 -0.65
CA LYS A 215 -31.92 -27.55 -1.48
C LYS A 215 -31.74 -28.63 -2.54
N ILE A 216 -30.64 -28.58 -3.30
CA ILE A 216 -30.29 -29.58 -4.32
C ILE A 216 -30.19 -30.97 -3.68
N ARG A 217 -29.59 -31.07 -2.49
CA ARG A 217 -29.50 -32.34 -1.77
C ARG A 217 -30.88 -32.91 -1.44
N LYS A 218 -31.80 -32.08 -0.92
CA LYS A 218 -33.18 -32.50 -0.61
C LYS A 218 -33.95 -32.92 -1.86
N GLU A 219 -33.81 -32.18 -2.96
CA GLU A 219 -34.41 -32.54 -4.25
C GLU A 219 -33.89 -33.89 -4.77
N ASN A 220 -32.57 -34.13 -4.68
CA ASN A 220 -31.98 -35.41 -5.05
C ASN A 220 -32.41 -36.58 -4.15
N GLU A 221 -32.60 -36.34 -2.85
CA GLU A 221 -33.15 -37.35 -1.92
C GLU A 221 -34.60 -37.69 -2.28
N LEU A 222 -35.43 -36.69 -2.60
CA LEU A 222 -36.81 -36.90 -3.05
C LEU A 222 -36.88 -37.68 -4.36
N MET A 223 -36.06 -37.32 -5.35
CA MET A 223 -36.02 -37.99 -6.65
C MET A 223 -35.64 -39.48 -6.52
N LYS A 224 -34.77 -39.83 -5.56
CA LYS A 224 -34.42 -41.24 -5.28
C LYS A 224 -35.61 -42.02 -4.72
N ILE A 225 -36.41 -41.40 -3.85
CA ILE A 225 -37.61 -42.01 -3.27
C ILE A 225 -38.64 -42.27 -4.38
N GLU A 226 -38.94 -41.27 -5.21
CA GLU A 226 -39.85 -41.39 -6.35
C GLU A 226 -39.42 -42.53 -7.30
N LEU A 227 -38.12 -42.61 -7.61
CA LEU A 227 -37.58 -43.67 -8.45
C LEU A 227 -37.72 -45.07 -7.83
N GLU A 228 -37.62 -45.20 -6.51
CA GLU A 228 -37.87 -46.48 -5.82
C GLU A 228 -39.34 -46.86 -5.83
N GLU A 229 -40.25 -45.90 -5.68
CA GLU A 229 -41.70 -46.12 -5.76
C GLU A 229 -42.10 -46.58 -7.16
N ASP A 230 -41.63 -45.90 -8.21
CA ASP A 230 -41.82 -46.30 -9.60
C ASP A 230 -41.34 -47.72 -9.88
N LYS A 231 -40.20 -48.12 -9.31
CA LYS A 231 -39.67 -49.48 -9.44
C LYS A 231 -40.58 -50.51 -8.79
N LYS A 232 -41.08 -50.22 -7.58
CA LYS A 232 -42.03 -51.11 -6.86
C LYS A 232 -43.33 -51.26 -7.64
N GLU A 233 -43.85 -50.17 -8.19
CA GLU A 233 -45.07 -50.21 -9.02
C GLU A 233 -44.88 -51.02 -10.29
N LYS A 234 -43.77 -50.80 -11.02
CA LYS A 234 -43.42 -51.61 -12.21
C LYS A 234 -43.28 -53.10 -11.87
N GLU A 235 -42.69 -53.43 -10.73
CA GLU A 235 -42.57 -54.83 -10.29
C GLU A 235 -43.94 -55.45 -9.97
N LYS A 236 -44.84 -54.70 -9.33
CA LYS A 236 -46.22 -55.13 -9.07
C LYS A 236 -46.96 -55.41 -10.38
N ILE A 237 -46.92 -54.48 -11.33
CA ILE A 237 -47.52 -54.65 -12.66
C ILE A 237 -46.94 -55.87 -13.38
N ARG A 238 -45.62 -56.10 -13.28
CA ARG A 238 -44.97 -57.29 -13.87
C ARG A 238 -45.55 -58.59 -13.30
N LYS A 239 -45.68 -58.68 -11.98
CA LYS A 239 -46.24 -59.85 -11.29
C LYS A 239 -47.71 -60.09 -11.67
N GLU A 240 -48.51 -59.03 -11.74
CA GLU A 240 -49.91 -59.13 -12.18
C GLU A 240 -50.03 -59.61 -13.63
N ASN A 241 -49.19 -59.09 -14.54
CA ASN A 241 -49.15 -59.53 -15.93
C ASN A 241 -48.70 -60.99 -16.08
N GLU A 242 -47.74 -61.46 -15.28
CA GLU A 242 -47.33 -62.87 -15.26
C GLU A 242 -48.47 -63.78 -14.78
N LEU A 243 -49.18 -63.39 -13.72
CA LEU A 243 -50.33 -64.13 -13.21
C LEU A 243 -51.46 -64.20 -14.25
N MET A 244 -51.74 -63.09 -14.94
CA MET A 244 -52.76 -63.04 -15.99
C MET A 244 -52.42 -63.97 -17.17
N LYS A 245 -51.15 -64.05 -17.59
CA LYS A 245 -50.70 -64.99 -18.63
C LYS A 245 -50.94 -66.45 -18.23
N ILE A 246 -50.63 -66.79 -16.97
CA ILE A 246 -50.86 -68.15 -16.43
C ILE A 246 -52.36 -68.48 -16.44
N GLU A 247 -53.21 -67.53 -16.04
CA GLU A 247 -54.65 -67.74 -16.00
C GLU A 247 -55.25 -67.91 -17.40
N LEU A 248 -54.83 -67.10 -18.37
CA LEU A 248 -55.22 -67.23 -19.77
C LEU A 248 -54.81 -68.59 -20.35
N GLU A 249 -53.60 -69.06 -20.04
CA GLU A 249 -53.12 -70.37 -20.49
C GLU A 249 -53.94 -71.52 -19.89
N LYS A 250 -54.31 -71.44 -18.61
CA LYS A 250 -55.21 -72.42 -17.97
C LYS A 250 -56.57 -72.45 -18.65
N GLN A 251 -57.15 -71.29 -18.92
CA GLN A 251 -58.43 -71.19 -19.62
C GLN A 251 -58.36 -71.77 -21.02
N ARG A 252 -57.26 -71.53 -21.75
CA ARG A 252 -57.01 -72.12 -23.07
C ARG A 252 -56.99 -73.64 -22.99
N LYS A 253 -56.20 -74.23 -22.07
CA LYS A 253 -56.12 -75.68 -21.88
C LYS A 253 -57.46 -76.31 -21.54
N ILE A 254 -58.25 -75.69 -20.66
CA ILE A 254 -59.61 -76.14 -20.33
C ILE A 254 -60.51 -76.14 -21.58
N LYS A 255 -60.41 -75.11 -22.42
CA LYS A 255 -61.17 -75.03 -23.66
C LYS A 255 -60.75 -76.11 -24.65
N GLU A 256 -59.45 -76.29 -24.85
CA GLU A 256 -58.88 -77.33 -25.71
C GLU A 256 -59.31 -78.74 -25.25
N GLU A 257 -59.26 -79.01 -23.95
CA GLU A 257 -59.69 -80.30 -23.39
C GLU A 257 -61.19 -80.55 -23.62
N LYS A 258 -62.04 -79.52 -23.45
CA LYS A 258 -63.48 -79.61 -23.74
C LYS A 258 -63.73 -79.88 -25.22
N GLU A 259 -63.00 -79.22 -26.12
CA GLU A 259 -63.11 -79.45 -27.57
C GLU A 259 -62.62 -80.84 -27.96
N TYR A 260 -61.50 -81.30 -27.38
CA TYR A 260 -60.98 -82.64 -27.60
C TYR A 260 -61.99 -83.71 -27.18
N LYS A 261 -62.57 -83.62 -25.97
CA LYS A 261 -63.61 -84.53 -25.49
C LYS A 261 -64.85 -84.55 -26.39
N LYS A 262 -65.23 -83.38 -26.93
CA LYS A 262 -66.35 -83.27 -27.88
C LYS A 262 -66.02 -83.96 -29.21
N LEU A 263 -64.80 -83.81 -29.71
CA LEU A 263 -64.33 -84.45 -30.94
C LEU A 263 -64.19 -85.96 -30.79
N GLU A 264 -63.60 -86.42 -29.69
CA GLU A 264 -63.48 -87.84 -29.33
C GLU A 264 -64.85 -88.52 -29.35
N LYS A 265 -65.83 -87.93 -28.65
CA LYS A 265 -67.22 -88.40 -28.65
C LYS A 265 -67.78 -88.49 -30.08
N LYS A 266 -67.58 -87.45 -30.90
CA LYS A 266 -68.08 -87.42 -32.28
C LYS A 266 -67.43 -88.50 -33.15
N ASN A 267 -66.10 -88.65 -33.08
CA ASN A 267 -65.34 -89.61 -33.86
C ASN A 267 -65.74 -91.04 -33.50
N TYR A 268 -65.86 -91.35 -32.21
CA TYR A 268 -66.29 -92.65 -31.73
C TYR A 268 -67.70 -93.02 -32.23
N ILE A 269 -68.65 -92.09 -32.16
CA ILE A 269 -70.00 -92.32 -32.70
C ILE A 269 -69.95 -92.56 -34.22
N MET A 270 -69.16 -91.78 -34.97
CA MET A 270 -69.02 -91.94 -36.42
C MET A 270 -68.39 -93.28 -36.81
N GLU A 271 -67.34 -93.70 -36.10
CA GLU A 271 -66.70 -95.01 -36.31
C GLU A 271 -67.72 -96.15 -36.14
N LYS A 272 -68.55 -96.07 -35.10
CA LYS A 272 -69.63 -97.04 -34.87
C LYS A 272 -70.71 -97.00 -35.94
N TYR A 273 -71.04 -95.83 -36.47
CA TYR A 273 -71.96 -95.71 -37.62
C TYR A 273 -71.38 -96.41 -38.85
N ASN A 274 -70.09 -96.22 -39.15
CA ASN A 274 -69.45 -96.81 -40.33
C ASN A 274 -69.31 -98.33 -40.23
N ASN A 275 -69.09 -98.87 -39.02
CA ASN A 275 -68.91 -100.30 -38.78
C ASN A 275 -70.24 -101.06 -38.52
N LYS A 276 -71.38 -100.43 -38.82
CA LYS A 276 -72.71 -101.02 -38.62
C LYS A 276 -72.90 -102.23 -39.55
N ARG A 277 -73.15 -103.40 -38.96
CA ARG A 277 -73.24 -104.69 -39.68
C ARG A 277 -74.57 -104.90 -40.38
N ASP A 278 -75.64 -104.29 -39.88
CA ASP A 278 -77.00 -104.46 -40.38
C ASP A 278 -77.68 -103.10 -40.47
N ASN A 279 -78.10 -102.72 -41.68
CA ASN A 279 -78.76 -101.46 -41.95
C ASN A 279 -80.14 -101.33 -41.29
N ASN A 280 -80.73 -102.42 -40.80
CA ASN A 280 -81.99 -102.39 -40.08
C ASN A 280 -81.83 -102.04 -38.59
N GLU A 281 -80.67 -102.29 -37.99
CA GLU A 281 -80.41 -101.98 -36.58
C GLU A 281 -80.15 -100.48 -36.33
N THR A 282 -80.19 -100.00 -35.09
CA THR A 282 -79.46 -98.79 -34.68
C THR A 282 -78.09 -99.22 -34.14
N ILE A 283 -77.15 -98.28 -33.91
CA ILE A 283 -75.87 -98.66 -33.26
C ILE A 283 -76.14 -99.30 -31.90
N LEU A 284 -77.05 -98.69 -31.12
CA LEU A 284 -77.33 -99.15 -29.75
C LEU A 284 -78.05 -100.51 -29.75
N THR A 285 -78.98 -100.76 -30.68
CA THR A 285 -79.63 -102.08 -30.77
C THR A 285 -78.68 -103.16 -31.27
N SER A 286 -77.75 -102.83 -32.18
CA SER A 286 -76.71 -103.76 -32.63
C SER A 286 -75.78 -104.19 -31.49
N GLU A 287 -75.34 -103.26 -30.63
CA GLU A 287 -74.51 -103.60 -29.46
C GLU A 287 -75.30 -104.38 -28.39
N CYS A 288 -76.59 -104.06 -28.20
CA CYS A 288 -77.47 -104.85 -27.32
C CYS A 288 -77.67 -106.28 -27.84
N LYS A 289 -77.72 -106.45 -29.17
CA LYS A 289 -77.83 -107.75 -29.83
C LYS A 289 -76.57 -108.60 -29.60
N GLN A 290 -75.40 -107.96 -29.58
CA GLN A 290 -74.12 -108.60 -29.27
C GLN A 290 -73.94 -108.87 -27.76
N GLY A 291 -74.72 -108.21 -26.90
CA GLY A 291 -74.64 -108.37 -25.44
C GLY A 291 -73.47 -107.62 -24.78
N ASN A 292 -72.83 -106.68 -25.48
CA ASN A 292 -71.68 -105.94 -24.98
C ASN A 292 -72.11 -104.79 -24.05
N ILE A 293 -72.24 -105.09 -22.75
CA ILE A 293 -72.76 -104.13 -21.77
C ILE A 293 -71.86 -102.91 -21.56
N GLU A 294 -70.53 -103.07 -21.60
CA GLU A 294 -69.60 -101.94 -21.42
C GLU A 294 -69.68 -100.96 -22.58
N GLU A 295 -69.85 -101.46 -23.80
CA GLU A 295 -70.01 -100.61 -24.97
C GLU A 295 -71.37 -99.88 -24.96
N VAL A 296 -72.43 -100.57 -24.52
CA VAL A 296 -73.74 -99.97 -24.33
C VAL A 296 -73.69 -98.84 -23.28
N LYS A 297 -73.00 -99.04 -22.15
CA LYS A 297 -72.76 -97.99 -21.14
C LYS A 297 -72.06 -96.78 -21.76
N LYS A 298 -71.00 -97.00 -22.54
CA LYS A 298 -70.21 -95.94 -23.17
C LYS A 298 -71.00 -95.13 -24.20
N LEU A 299 -71.77 -95.79 -25.06
CA LEU A 299 -72.64 -95.14 -26.04
C LEU A 299 -73.74 -94.30 -25.39
N ILE A 300 -74.34 -94.81 -24.31
CA ILE A 300 -75.34 -94.09 -23.52
C ILE A 300 -74.72 -92.89 -22.79
N HIS A 301 -73.51 -93.02 -22.25
CA HIS A 301 -72.75 -91.91 -21.67
C HIS A 301 -72.47 -90.81 -22.70
N TYR A 302 -72.21 -91.19 -23.96
CA TYR A 302 -72.15 -90.26 -25.08
C TYR A 302 -73.53 -89.79 -25.58
N GLY A 303 -74.61 -90.05 -24.84
CA GLY A 303 -75.92 -89.44 -25.09
C GLY A 303 -76.67 -90.02 -26.28
N MET A 304 -76.34 -91.24 -26.72
CA MET A 304 -77.17 -91.94 -27.69
C MET A 304 -78.59 -92.14 -27.16
N ASN A 305 -79.57 -92.10 -28.06
CA ASN A 305 -80.97 -92.22 -27.69
C ASN A 305 -81.31 -93.68 -27.33
N ILE A 306 -81.48 -93.93 -26.03
CA ILE A 306 -81.84 -95.25 -25.47
C ILE A 306 -83.21 -95.78 -25.95
N ASN A 307 -84.08 -94.92 -26.49
CA ASN A 307 -85.40 -95.28 -26.99
C ASN A 307 -85.49 -95.30 -28.52
N GLU A 308 -84.37 -95.09 -29.23
CA GLU A 308 -84.35 -95.14 -30.69
C GLU A 308 -84.74 -96.53 -31.17
N LYS A 309 -85.81 -96.63 -31.96
CA LYS A 309 -86.27 -97.89 -32.52
C LYS A 309 -85.44 -98.22 -33.76
N ASN A 310 -85.08 -99.49 -33.91
CA ASN A 310 -84.55 -99.99 -35.17
C ASN A 310 -85.66 -100.04 -36.25
N LYS A 311 -85.32 -100.41 -37.49
CA LYS A 311 -86.30 -100.47 -38.60
C LYS A 311 -87.40 -101.51 -38.38
N ASP A 312 -87.15 -102.51 -37.54
CA ASP A 312 -88.14 -103.52 -37.13
C ASP A 312 -89.05 -103.02 -35.99
N GLY A 313 -88.83 -101.80 -35.50
CA GLY A 313 -89.59 -101.18 -34.41
C GLY A 313 -89.11 -101.57 -33.01
N ASP A 314 -88.05 -102.38 -32.90
CA ASP A 314 -87.49 -102.82 -31.63
C ASP A 314 -86.65 -101.72 -30.97
N THR A 315 -86.81 -101.56 -29.66
CA THR A 315 -85.95 -100.68 -28.84
C THR A 315 -84.76 -101.47 -28.28
N PRO A 316 -83.65 -100.81 -27.87
CA PRO A 316 -82.51 -101.47 -27.22
C PRO A 316 -82.93 -102.35 -26.03
N LEU A 317 -83.90 -101.92 -25.23
CA LEU A 317 -84.45 -102.69 -24.11
C LEU A 317 -85.16 -103.96 -24.58
N LEU A 318 -85.95 -103.88 -25.67
CA LEU A 318 -86.64 -105.05 -26.22
C LEU A 318 -85.65 -106.07 -26.78
N ILE A 319 -84.57 -105.62 -27.44
CA ILE A 319 -83.48 -106.50 -27.88
C ILE A 319 -82.81 -107.19 -26.68
N ALA A 320 -82.52 -106.44 -25.60
CA ALA A 320 -81.94 -107.01 -24.38
C ALA A 320 -82.84 -108.09 -23.74
N PHE A 321 -84.16 -107.89 -23.74
CA PHE A 321 -85.13 -108.90 -23.30
C PHE A 321 -85.16 -110.12 -24.22
N LYS A 322 -85.21 -109.93 -25.55
CA LYS A 322 -85.19 -111.02 -26.54
C LYS A 322 -83.94 -111.89 -26.40
N ASN A 323 -82.80 -111.27 -26.09
CA ASN A 323 -81.52 -111.95 -25.87
C ASN A 323 -81.37 -112.58 -24.47
N GLY A 324 -82.29 -112.32 -23.54
CA GLY A 324 -82.19 -112.82 -22.16
C GLY A 324 -81.04 -112.21 -21.34
N ASN A 325 -80.45 -111.09 -21.77
CA ASN A 325 -79.34 -110.46 -21.05
C ASN A 325 -79.86 -109.62 -19.87
N VAL A 326 -80.03 -110.28 -18.72
CA VAL A 326 -80.60 -109.70 -17.48
C VAL A 326 -79.79 -108.48 -17.00
N GLU A 327 -78.46 -108.51 -17.13
CA GLU A 327 -77.60 -107.42 -16.68
C GLU A 327 -77.82 -106.16 -17.54
N LEU A 328 -77.89 -106.34 -18.87
CA LEU A 328 -78.16 -105.28 -19.81
C LEU A 328 -79.58 -104.70 -19.61
N VAL A 329 -80.57 -105.55 -19.37
CA VAL A 329 -81.94 -105.12 -19.02
C VAL A 329 -81.95 -104.27 -17.75
N LYS A 330 -81.28 -104.73 -16.68
CA LYS A 330 -81.18 -103.97 -15.42
C LYS A 330 -80.53 -102.60 -15.65
N TYR A 331 -79.43 -102.56 -16.40
CA TYR A 331 -78.74 -101.31 -16.69
C TYR A 331 -79.61 -100.34 -17.49
N LEU A 332 -80.18 -100.76 -18.64
CA LEU A 332 -81.03 -99.91 -19.48
C LEU A 332 -82.28 -99.43 -18.73
N PHE A 333 -82.89 -100.29 -17.92
CA PHE A 333 -84.07 -99.97 -17.12
C PHE A 333 -83.72 -98.97 -15.99
N SER A 334 -82.61 -99.18 -15.29
CA SER A 334 -82.14 -98.26 -14.26
C SER A 334 -81.83 -96.87 -14.83
N TYR A 335 -81.17 -96.80 -15.98
CA TYR A 335 -80.80 -95.55 -16.62
C TYR A 335 -82.05 -94.75 -17.04
N LYS A 336 -83.08 -95.45 -17.52
CA LYS A 336 -84.37 -94.86 -17.87
C LYS A 336 -85.10 -94.28 -16.65
N LEU A 337 -85.21 -95.05 -15.55
CA LEU A 337 -85.88 -94.60 -14.32
C LEU A 337 -85.18 -93.42 -13.64
N VAL A 338 -83.84 -93.39 -13.64
CA VAL A 338 -83.07 -92.29 -13.06
C VAL A 338 -83.30 -90.99 -13.85
N LYS A 339 -83.37 -91.06 -15.18
CA LYS A 339 -83.60 -89.89 -16.03
C LYS A 339 -85.03 -89.32 -15.86
N GLU A 340 -86.02 -90.17 -15.65
CA GLU A 340 -87.42 -89.75 -15.41
C GLU A 340 -87.60 -89.10 -14.03
N LYS A 341 -86.88 -89.54 -12.98
CA LYS A 341 -86.93 -88.90 -11.65
C LYS A 341 -86.31 -87.50 -11.63
N VAL A 342 -85.21 -87.28 -12.33
CA VAL A 342 -84.49 -85.98 -12.38
C VAL A 342 -85.28 -84.90 -13.14
N ILE A 343 -86.27 -85.26 -13.95
CA ILE A 343 -87.13 -84.31 -14.68
C ILE A 343 -88.34 -83.85 -13.82
N ILE A 344 -88.65 -84.56 -12.74
CA ILE A 344 -89.83 -84.35 -11.90
C ILE A 344 -89.46 -83.73 -10.53
N SER A 345 -88.17 -83.70 -10.17
CA SER A 345 -87.61 -83.03 -8.98
C SER A 345 -86.92 -81.73 -9.37
#